data_AF-A0A2M7L5Y1-F1
#
_entry.id   AF-A0A2M7L5Y1-F1
#
_cell.length_a   1.000
_cell.length_b   1.000
_cell.length_c   1.000
_cell.angle_alpha   90.00
_cell.angle_beta   90.00
_cell.angle_gamma   90.00
#
_symmetry.space_group_name_H-M   'P 1'
#
loop_
_entity.id
_entity.type
_entity.pdbx_description
1 polymer ?
#
loop_
_entity_poly.entity_id
_entity_poly.type
_entity_poly.pdbx_seq_one_letter_code
_entity_poly.pdbx_strand_id
1 'polypeptide(L)'
;MKRILATAAIMLGLLMMSTPVMAGSNPCNPCSMQEQVNPCNPCAMKKQMNPCNPCSIKTKPANPCSMQKPANPCNPCSMKQVKGQWGTPGNTPIREHAFDNFRQAAELGKQMWNDENLGTSGMACLSCHSDHDLLNLDRNQNFPHYVKMVGDVVSLDQMINYCMLNPMKGKPFAKDSKELTAMAAYYRAYRMQYIHEQR
;
A
#
# COMPACT_ATOMS: atom_id res chain seq x y z
N MET A 1 -61.47 -23.08 13.19
CA MET A 1 -61.72 -22.42 14.49
C MET A 1 -61.05 -21.06 14.48
N LYS A 2 -61.84 -19.99 14.49
CA LYS A 2 -61.40 -18.57 14.49
C LYS A 2 -61.23 -18.06 15.93
N ARG A 3 -60.14 -17.37 16.21
CA ARG A 3 -59.94 -16.37 17.30
C ARG A 3 -58.90 -15.39 16.72
N ILE A 4 -59.18 -14.16 16.26
CA ILE A 4 -59.88 -12.97 16.79
C ILE A 4 -59.21 -12.37 18.04
N LEU A 5 -58.46 -11.29 17.77
CA LEU A 5 -58.23 -10.04 18.52
C LEU A 5 -57.58 -10.08 19.91
N ALA A 6 -56.52 -9.30 20.10
CA ALA A 6 -56.61 -8.02 20.84
C ALA A 6 -55.27 -7.25 20.82
N THR A 7 -55.33 -6.04 20.28
CA THR A 7 -54.38 -4.94 20.44
C THR A 7 -54.32 -4.45 21.89
N ALA A 8 -53.13 -4.16 22.40
CA ALA A 8 -52.94 -3.27 23.55
C ALA A 8 -51.76 -2.34 23.28
N ALA A 9 -52.08 -1.15 22.79
CA ALA A 9 -51.20 0.01 22.82
C ALA A 9 -51.21 0.58 24.24
N ILE A 10 -50.03 0.76 24.83
CA ILE A 10 -49.85 1.56 26.04
C ILE A 10 -48.88 2.69 25.70
N MET A 11 -49.42 3.90 25.75
CA MET A 11 -48.75 5.18 25.61
C MET A 11 -48.04 5.59 26.91
N LEU A 12 -47.02 6.44 26.72
CA LEU A 12 -46.57 7.51 27.62
C LEU A 12 -45.77 7.14 28.88
N GLY A 13 -44.47 7.46 28.82
CA GLY A 13 -43.59 7.60 29.98
C GLY A 13 -42.37 8.44 29.61
N LEU A 14 -42.57 9.76 29.58
CA LEU A 14 -41.52 10.77 29.42
C LEU A 14 -40.74 10.88 30.74
N LEU A 15 -39.46 10.52 30.77
CA LEU A 15 -38.54 10.91 31.83
C LEU A 15 -37.14 11.10 31.26
N MET A 16 -36.82 12.38 31.04
CA MET A 16 -35.51 12.86 30.65
C MET A 16 -34.60 12.84 31.88
N MET A 17 -33.62 11.93 31.89
CA MET A 17 -32.49 11.98 32.81
C MET A 17 -31.23 12.09 31.95
N SER A 18 -30.75 13.31 31.80
CA SER A 18 -29.48 13.66 31.17
C SER A 18 -28.32 13.18 32.03
N THR A 19 -27.77 12.01 31.72
CA THR A 19 -26.45 11.59 32.21
C THR A 19 -25.37 12.20 31.31
N PRO A 20 -24.32 12.85 31.85
CA PRO A 20 -23.17 13.24 31.05
C PRO A 20 -22.42 11.98 30.62
N VAL A 21 -22.35 11.76 29.30
CA VAL A 21 -21.45 10.79 28.67
C VAL A 21 -20.02 11.28 28.90
N MET A 22 -19.29 10.64 29.80
CA MET A 22 -17.83 10.69 29.79
C MET A 22 -17.35 9.77 28.67
N ALA A 23 -17.05 10.37 27.52
CA ALA A 23 -16.34 9.69 26.45
C ALA A 23 -14.93 9.31 26.93
N GLY A 24 -14.71 8.03 27.18
CA GLY A 24 -13.37 7.48 27.32
C GLY A 24 -12.61 7.71 26.00
N SER A 25 -11.47 8.38 26.08
CA SER A 25 -10.56 8.59 24.96
C SER A 25 -9.97 7.26 24.50
N ASN A 26 -10.35 6.83 23.30
CA ASN A 26 -9.77 5.68 22.61
C ASN A 26 -8.41 6.10 22.01
N PRO A 27 -7.29 5.40 22.25
CA PRO A 27 -5.93 5.92 22.00
C PRO A 27 -5.48 5.89 20.53
N CYS A 28 -6.40 5.92 19.56
CA CYS A 28 -6.08 5.66 18.15
C CYS A 28 -6.66 6.66 17.14
N ASN A 29 -6.95 7.91 17.53
CA ASN A 29 -7.34 8.95 16.56
C ASN A 29 -6.63 10.28 16.84
N PRO A 30 -5.68 10.75 16.00
CA PRO A 30 -4.81 11.88 16.32
C PRO A 30 -5.45 13.27 16.10
N CYS A 31 -6.78 13.35 15.92
CA CYS A 31 -7.42 14.54 15.37
C CYS A 31 -8.47 15.23 16.27
N SER A 32 -8.53 14.98 17.58
CA SER A 32 -9.55 15.63 18.44
C SER A 32 -9.10 15.98 19.87
N MET A 33 -7.97 16.66 20.02
CA MET A 33 -7.62 17.38 21.26
C MET A 33 -7.22 18.81 20.88
N GLN A 34 -8.19 19.72 20.93
CA GLN A 34 -7.98 21.14 20.68
C GLN A 34 -8.05 21.86 22.02
N GLU A 35 -6.90 21.88 22.71
CA GLU A 35 -6.46 22.99 23.56
C GLU A 35 -4.97 22.81 23.88
N GLN A 36 -4.15 22.69 22.84
CA GLN A 36 -2.70 22.83 22.94
C GLN A 36 -2.20 23.63 21.73
N VAL A 37 -1.67 24.81 22.06
CA VAL A 37 -0.75 25.68 21.32
C VAL A 37 -0.55 25.35 19.83
N ASN A 38 -1.03 26.25 18.99
CA ASN A 38 -1.07 26.14 17.53
C ASN A 38 0.36 26.05 16.93
N PRO A 39 0.71 24.98 16.18
CA PRO A 39 2.07 24.75 15.65
C PRO A 39 2.41 25.59 14.40
N CYS A 40 1.59 26.58 14.05
CA CYS A 40 1.69 27.32 12.78
C CYS A 40 2.03 28.82 12.91
N ASN A 41 2.73 29.28 13.96
CA ASN A 41 3.28 30.63 13.98
C ASN A 41 4.62 30.73 14.74
N PRO A 42 5.80 30.81 14.07
CA PRO A 42 7.08 30.85 14.75
C PRO A 42 7.51 32.25 15.21
N CYS A 43 6.66 33.27 15.12
CA CYS A 43 7.07 34.66 15.38
C CYS A 43 6.91 35.15 16.83
N ALA A 44 6.61 34.27 17.79
CA ALA A 44 6.51 34.68 19.20
C ALA A 44 7.10 33.66 20.16
N MET A 45 8.40 33.37 20.09
CA MET A 45 9.25 33.13 21.28
C MET A 45 10.74 33.27 20.93
N LYS A 46 11.45 34.02 21.77
CA LYS A 46 12.87 34.36 21.66
C LYS A 46 13.77 33.12 21.85
N LYS A 47 14.76 33.02 20.95
CA LYS A 47 16.09 32.38 21.07
C LYS A 47 16.15 30.88 21.42
N GLN A 48 16.18 30.05 20.37
CA GLN A 48 17.27 29.08 20.17
C GLN A 48 17.38 28.71 18.68
N MET A 49 18.60 28.72 18.15
CA MET A 49 18.92 28.59 16.72
C MET A 49 18.60 27.19 16.17
N ASN A 50 18.03 27.11 14.97
CA ASN A 50 17.73 25.86 14.26
C ASN A 50 18.28 25.97 12.81
N PRO A 51 19.03 24.97 12.27
CA PRO A 51 19.89 25.13 11.10
C PRO A 51 19.16 25.06 9.74
N CYS A 52 17.86 25.37 9.71
CA CYS A 52 17.00 25.19 8.55
C CYS A 52 16.54 26.49 7.86
N ASN A 53 17.19 27.63 8.09
CA ASN A 53 16.84 28.89 7.41
C ASN A 53 18.04 29.52 6.68
N PRO A 54 18.11 29.47 5.34
CA PRO A 54 19.27 29.97 4.59
C PRO A 54 19.26 31.51 4.44
N CYS A 55 18.20 32.21 4.84
CA CYS A 55 18.04 33.65 4.60
C CYS A 55 18.59 34.56 5.71
N SER A 56 19.32 34.03 6.70
CA SER A 56 19.92 34.84 7.77
C SER A 56 21.46 34.88 7.74
N ILE A 57 22.09 34.30 6.70
CA ILE A 57 23.53 34.39 6.55
C ILE A 57 23.86 35.71 5.84
N LYS A 58 24.30 36.71 6.61
CA LYS A 58 24.97 37.89 6.06
C LYS A 58 26.38 37.48 5.58
N THR A 59 26.46 36.83 4.42
CA THR A 59 27.72 36.71 3.68
C THR A 59 27.54 37.30 2.29
N LYS A 60 28.56 38.05 1.87
CA LYS A 60 28.64 38.84 0.63
C LYS A 60 28.09 38.08 -0.60
N PRO A 61 27.47 38.77 -1.58
CA PRO A 61 26.78 38.11 -2.68
C PRO A 61 27.78 37.35 -3.56
N ALA A 62 27.54 36.04 -3.74
CA ALA A 62 28.18 35.24 -4.77
C ALA A 62 27.16 34.94 -5.89
N ASN A 63 27.67 34.89 -7.12
CA ASN A 63 26.97 34.89 -8.41
C ASN A 63 25.94 33.74 -8.58
N PRO A 64 24.78 33.94 -9.25
CA PRO A 64 23.62 33.05 -9.16
C PRO A 64 23.68 31.80 -10.08
N CYS A 65 24.80 31.52 -10.75
CA CYS A 65 24.91 30.45 -11.75
C CYS A 65 25.66 29.19 -11.26
N SER A 66 26.04 29.09 -9.98
CA SER A 66 26.79 27.93 -9.45
C SER A 66 26.19 27.28 -8.20
N MET A 67 24.96 27.61 -7.83
CA MET A 67 24.29 26.96 -6.69
C MET A 67 23.54 25.69 -7.13
N GLN A 68 24.15 24.53 -6.89
CA GLN A 68 23.40 23.28 -6.83
C GLN A 68 22.35 23.41 -5.71
N LYS A 69 21.06 23.26 -6.08
CA LYS A 69 19.94 23.37 -5.13
C LYS A 69 20.12 22.35 -3.99
N PRO A 70 20.01 22.75 -2.72
CA PRO A 70 19.95 21.78 -1.63
C PRO A 70 18.68 20.93 -1.77
N ALA A 71 18.82 19.63 -1.63
CA ALA A 71 17.72 18.69 -1.73
C ALA A 71 16.67 18.96 -0.63
N ASN A 72 15.39 19.06 -1.01
CA ASN A 72 14.27 19.17 -0.08
C ASN A 72 13.90 17.76 0.43
N PRO A 73 13.99 17.47 1.74
CA PRO A 73 13.70 16.15 2.30
C PRO A 73 12.24 15.70 2.12
N CYS A 74 11.34 16.59 1.69
CA CYS A 74 9.92 16.28 1.50
C CYS A 74 9.54 15.82 0.07
N ASN A 75 10.49 15.67 -0.86
CA ASN A 75 10.21 15.14 -2.21
C ASN A 75 10.98 13.84 -2.50
N PRO A 76 10.35 12.66 -2.33
CA PRO A 76 11.01 11.37 -2.51
C PRO A 76 11.45 11.12 -3.96
N CYS A 77 10.91 11.86 -4.94
CA CYS A 77 11.22 11.73 -6.36
C CYS A 77 12.47 12.53 -6.80
N SER A 78 13.09 13.32 -5.91
CA SER A 78 14.30 14.11 -6.22
C SER A 78 15.53 13.66 -5.43
N MET A 79 15.46 12.50 -4.77
CA MET A 79 16.59 11.95 -4.02
C MET A 79 17.63 11.41 -5.00
N LYS A 80 18.71 12.18 -5.18
CA LYS A 80 19.99 11.68 -5.69
C LYS A 80 20.37 10.45 -4.85
N GLN A 81 20.81 9.37 -5.48
CA GLN A 81 21.00 8.05 -4.85
C GLN A 81 21.47 8.17 -3.40
N VAL A 82 20.55 7.87 -2.48
CA VAL A 82 20.81 7.89 -1.05
C VAL A 82 21.65 6.67 -0.71
N LYS A 83 22.55 6.80 0.27
CA LYS A 83 23.16 5.65 0.95
C LYS A 83 22.02 4.73 1.40
N GLY A 84 21.81 3.62 0.68
CA GLY A 84 20.43 3.15 0.53
C GLY A 84 20.20 2.21 -0.64
N GLN A 85 20.73 2.61 -1.79
CA GLN A 85 20.50 1.93 -3.06
C GLN A 85 21.12 0.52 -3.05
N TRP A 86 20.46 -0.43 -3.72
CA TRP A 86 21.03 -1.72 -4.06
C TRP A 86 22.48 -1.60 -4.55
N GLY A 87 23.41 -2.30 -3.89
CA GLY A 87 24.85 -2.21 -4.19
C GLY A 87 25.61 -1.08 -3.48
N THR A 88 24.97 -0.31 -2.60
CA THR A 88 25.65 0.70 -1.77
C THR A 88 26.43 0.03 -0.62
N PRO A 89 27.70 0.38 -0.38
CA PRO A 89 28.44 -0.06 0.79
C PRO A 89 27.69 0.26 2.10
N GLY A 90 27.47 -0.76 2.94
CA GLY A 90 26.78 -0.63 4.23
C GLY A 90 25.28 -0.94 4.20
N ASN A 91 24.71 -1.26 3.05
CA ASN A 91 23.32 -1.71 2.93
C ASN A 91 23.23 -3.23 2.72
N THR A 92 22.39 -3.89 3.52
CA THR A 92 22.04 -5.29 3.29
C THR A 92 21.06 -5.37 2.10
N PRO A 93 21.44 -6.06 1.01
CA PRO A 93 20.54 -6.23 -0.12
C PRO A 93 19.36 -7.14 0.24
N ILE A 94 18.22 -6.98 -0.43
CA ILE A 94 17.03 -7.83 -0.20
C ILE A 94 17.26 -9.26 -0.72
N ARG A 95 18.11 -9.43 -1.74
CA ARG A 95 18.46 -10.70 -2.40
C ARG A 95 19.88 -10.61 -3.00
N GLU A 96 20.43 -11.69 -3.55
CA GLU A 96 21.77 -11.63 -4.19
C GLU A 96 21.73 -10.94 -5.56
N HIS A 97 20.71 -11.25 -6.37
CA HIS A 97 20.55 -10.73 -7.73
C HIS A 97 19.29 -9.87 -7.86
N ALA A 98 19.45 -8.57 -8.07
CA ALA A 98 18.33 -7.64 -8.26
C ALA A 98 17.72 -7.70 -9.68
N PHE A 99 16.63 -6.96 -9.88
CA PHE A 99 16.20 -6.54 -11.21
C PHE A 99 16.71 -5.14 -11.48
N ASP A 100 17.07 -4.84 -12.73
CA ASP A 100 17.52 -3.51 -13.15
C ASP A 100 16.35 -2.52 -13.22
N ASN A 101 15.16 -3.01 -13.61
CA ASN A 101 13.97 -2.19 -13.76
C ASN A 101 12.68 -3.04 -13.72
N PHE A 102 11.54 -2.34 -13.67
CA PHE A 102 10.21 -2.97 -13.63
C PHE A 102 9.91 -3.84 -14.85
N ARG A 103 10.34 -3.44 -16.05
CA ARG A 103 10.08 -4.20 -17.29
C ARG A 103 10.72 -5.59 -17.21
N GLN A 104 11.97 -5.67 -16.75
CA GLN A 104 12.65 -6.96 -16.58
C GLN A 104 11.90 -7.90 -15.62
N ALA A 105 11.39 -7.36 -14.50
CA ALA A 105 10.58 -8.14 -13.56
C ALA A 105 9.25 -8.59 -14.18
N ALA A 106 8.56 -7.69 -14.90
CA ALA A 106 7.28 -8.01 -15.54
C ALA A 106 7.42 -9.02 -16.69
N GLU A 107 8.51 -8.97 -17.48
CA GLU A 107 8.76 -9.96 -18.53
C GLU A 107 9.04 -11.35 -17.97
N LEU A 108 9.84 -11.45 -16.90
CA LEU A 108 10.03 -12.73 -16.20
C LEU A 108 8.69 -13.24 -15.63
N GLY A 109 7.91 -12.36 -15.00
CA GLY A 109 6.61 -12.74 -14.47
C GLY A 109 5.65 -13.22 -15.56
N LYS A 110 5.67 -12.59 -16.75
CA LYS A 110 4.90 -13.02 -17.91
C LYS A 110 5.31 -14.41 -18.38
N GLN A 111 6.61 -14.71 -18.42
CA GLN A 111 7.10 -16.05 -18.78
C GLN A 111 6.57 -17.09 -17.78
N MET A 112 6.75 -16.83 -16.48
CA MET A 112 6.29 -17.72 -15.42
C MET A 112 4.76 -17.89 -15.38
N TRP A 113 3.99 -16.86 -15.72
CA TRP A 113 2.53 -16.94 -15.77
C TRP A 113 2.01 -18.00 -16.75
N ASN A 114 2.80 -18.28 -17.79
CA ASN A 114 2.49 -19.24 -18.84
C ASN A 114 3.24 -20.59 -18.68
N ASP A 115 4.02 -20.76 -17.62
CA ASP A 115 4.85 -21.95 -17.43
C ASP A 115 4.08 -23.07 -16.71
N GLU A 116 3.75 -24.12 -17.46
CA GLU A 116 3.09 -25.33 -16.96
C GLU A 116 3.98 -26.20 -16.07
N ASN A 117 5.30 -25.94 -16.05
CA ASN A 117 6.29 -26.69 -15.27
C ASN A 117 6.65 -26.00 -13.95
N LEU A 118 6.02 -24.86 -13.63
CA LEU A 118 6.29 -24.11 -12.41
C LEU A 118 5.83 -24.89 -11.15
N GLY A 119 4.80 -25.71 -11.31
CA GLY A 119 4.36 -26.71 -10.34
C GLY A 119 4.47 -28.13 -10.90
N THR A 120 3.83 -29.10 -10.23
CA THR A 120 3.85 -30.50 -10.67
C THR A 120 2.52 -30.96 -11.27
N SER A 121 1.51 -30.09 -11.33
CA SER A 121 0.20 -30.44 -11.86
C SER A 121 0.05 -30.26 -13.38
N GLY A 122 1.05 -29.68 -14.06
CA GLY A 122 0.94 -29.26 -15.46
C GLY A 122 0.03 -28.06 -15.70
N MET A 123 -0.38 -27.34 -14.65
CA MET A 123 -1.18 -26.12 -14.79
C MET A 123 -0.28 -24.90 -14.65
N ALA A 124 -0.56 -23.87 -15.46
CA ALA A 124 0.03 -22.54 -15.35
C ALA A 124 -0.97 -21.56 -14.71
N CYS A 125 -0.53 -20.35 -14.38
CA CYS A 125 -1.43 -19.29 -13.92
C CYS A 125 -2.48 -18.96 -15.01
N LEU A 126 -2.06 -18.94 -16.28
CA LEU A 126 -2.93 -18.74 -17.43
C LEU A 126 -4.06 -19.78 -17.52
N SER A 127 -3.86 -21.01 -17.02
CA SER A 127 -4.88 -22.07 -17.09
C SER A 127 -6.20 -21.68 -16.40
N CYS A 128 -6.15 -20.77 -15.40
CA CYS A 128 -7.34 -20.22 -14.75
C CYS A 128 -7.51 -18.71 -14.98
N HIS A 129 -6.46 -18.01 -15.36
CA HIS A 129 -6.46 -16.56 -15.60
C HIS A 129 -6.08 -16.26 -17.05
N SER A 130 -6.84 -16.85 -17.97
CA SER A 130 -6.66 -16.68 -19.42
C SER A 130 -7.15 -15.34 -19.94
N ASP A 131 -7.94 -14.61 -19.13
CA ASP A 131 -8.50 -13.31 -19.46
C ASP A 131 -8.66 -12.44 -18.21
N HIS A 132 -8.74 -11.13 -18.41
CA HIS A 132 -8.82 -10.09 -17.39
C HIS A 132 -10.07 -10.21 -16.51
N ASP A 133 -11.19 -10.66 -17.08
CA ASP A 133 -12.46 -10.81 -16.37
C ASP A 133 -12.37 -11.86 -15.25
N LEU A 134 -11.55 -12.90 -15.44
CA LEU A 134 -11.32 -13.95 -14.44
C LEU A 134 -10.49 -13.47 -13.24
N LEU A 135 -9.90 -12.28 -13.34
CA LEU A 135 -9.18 -11.62 -12.26
C LEU A 135 -10.00 -10.53 -11.54
N ASN A 136 -11.26 -10.30 -11.94
CA ASN A 136 -12.16 -9.28 -11.37
C ASN A 136 -11.51 -7.87 -11.31
N LEU A 137 -10.77 -7.50 -12.36
CA LEU A 137 -10.01 -6.24 -12.40
C LEU A 137 -10.92 -5.00 -12.49
N ASP A 138 -12.10 -5.15 -13.09
CA ASP A 138 -13.18 -4.16 -13.24
C ASP A 138 -13.69 -3.63 -11.90
N ARG A 139 -13.67 -4.46 -10.85
CA ARG A 139 -14.18 -4.11 -9.51
C ARG A 139 -13.23 -3.24 -8.69
N ASN A 140 -12.14 -2.77 -9.29
CA ASN A 140 -11.08 -1.98 -8.65
C ASN A 140 -10.55 -2.62 -7.34
N GLN A 141 -10.55 -3.96 -7.25
CA GLN A 141 -10.08 -4.69 -6.08
C GLN A 141 -8.55 -4.76 -6.07
N ASN A 142 -7.93 -3.72 -5.52
CA ASN A 142 -6.50 -3.74 -5.23
C ASN A 142 -6.21 -4.68 -4.05
N PHE A 143 -5.07 -5.37 -4.07
CA PHE A 143 -4.61 -6.09 -2.89
C PHE A 143 -4.12 -5.11 -1.80
N PRO A 144 -4.31 -5.42 -0.50
CA PRO A 144 -5.02 -6.60 0.01
C PRO A 144 -6.54 -6.48 -0.12
N HIS A 145 -7.22 -7.59 -0.40
CA HIS A 145 -8.68 -7.67 -0.43
C HIS A 145 -9.17 -9.09 -0.14
N TYR A 146 -10.46 -9.21 0.14
CA TYR A 146 -11.10 -10.50 0.38
C TYR A 146 -11.21 -11.32 -0.90
N VAL A 147 -10.60 -12.50 -0.94
CA VAL A 147 -10.67 -13.42 -2.08
C VAL A 147 -11.58 -14.60 -1.72
N LYS A 148 -12.72 -14.72 -2.41
CA LYS A 148 -13.73 -15.76 -2.12
C LYS A 148 -13.18 -17.19 -2.19
N MET A 149 -12.24 -17.45 -3.12
CA MET A 149 -11.60 -18.76 -3.25
C MET A 149 -10.79 -19.15 -2.01
N VAL A 150 -10.17 -18.16 -1.34
CA VAL A 150 -9.38 -18.37 -0.12
C VAL A 150 -10.27 -18.32 1.12
N GLY A 151 -11.32 -17.49 1.09
CA GLY A 151 -12.17 -17.25 2.27
C GLY A 151 -11.56 -16.26 3.26
N ASP A 152 -10.62 -15.42 2.83
CA ASP A 152 -9.88 -14.48 3.68
C ASP A 152 -9.45 -13.22 2.90
N VAL A 153 -9.06 -12.18 3.64
CA VAL A 153 -8.34 -11.01 3.10
C VAL A 153 -6.87 -11.36 2.94
N VAL A 154 -6.38 -11.38 1.71
CA VAL A 154 -5.01 -11.74 1.39
C VAL A 154 -4.27 -10.62 0.68
N SER A 155 -2.94 -10.60 0.80
CA SER A 155 -2.04 -9.83 -0.05
C SER A 155 -1.85 -10.52 -1.41
N LEU A 156 -1.28 -9.80 -2.38
CA LEU A 156 -0.96 -10.36 -3.68
C LEU A 156 0.00 -11.55 -3.55
N ASP A 157 1.04 -11.42 -2.72
CA ASP A 157 2.04 -12.47 -2.50
C ASP A 157 1.42 -13.73 -1.88
N GLN A 158 0.49 -13.55 -0.95
CA GLN A 158 -0.26 -14.65 -0.35
C GLN A 158 -1.14 -15.35 -1.40
N MET A 159 -1.80 -14.59 -2.28
CA MET A 159 -2.60 -15.16 -3.37
C MET A 159 -1.74 -15.92 -4.37
N ILE A 160 -0.58 -15.39 -4.76
CA ILE A 160 0.38 -16.07 -5.65
C ILE A 160 0.80 -17.41 -5.04
N ASN A 161 1.22 -17.41 -3.77
CA ASN A 161 1.63 -18.64 -3.10
C ASN A 161 0.47 -19.61 -2.85
N TYR A 162 -0.75 -19.11 -2.67
CA TYR A 162 -1.95 -19.95 -2.63
C TYR A 162 -2.14 -20.70 -3.96
N CYS A 163 -1.97 -20.03 -5.11
CA CYS A 163 -2.03 -20.67 -6.42
C CYS A 163 -0.90 -21.69 -6.63
N MET A 164 0.32 -21.37 -6.18
CA MET A 164 1.44 -22.31 -6.25
C MET A 164 1.16 -23.60 -5.49
N LEU A 165 0.61 -23.51 -4.28
CA LEU A 165 0.38 -24.65 -3.41
C LEU A 165 -0.85 -25.48 -3.81
N ASN A 166 -1.96 -24.82 -4.15
CA ASN A 166 -3.26 -25.49 -4.22
C ASN A 166 -3.57 -26.06 -5.61
N PRO A 167 -3.76 -25.26 -6.68
CA PRO A 167 -3.90 -25.81 -8.02
C PRO A 167 -2.59 -26.38 -8.55
N MET A 168 -1.48 -25.63 -8.47
CA MET A 168 -0.25 -25.99 -9.20
C MET A 168 0.57 -27.12 -8.55
N LYS A 169 0.29 -27.46 -7.28
CA LYS A 169 1.03 -28.48 -6.50
C LYS A 169 2.55 -28.23 -6.46
N GLY A 170 2.95 -26.96 -6.54
CA GLY A 170 4.33 -26.52 -6.48
C GLY A 170 4.79 -26.17 -5.06
N LYS A 171 5.91 -25.45 -5.00
CA LYS A 171 6.46 -24.88 -3.76
C LYS A 171 6.11 -23.39 -3.69
N PRO A 172 5.93 -22.83 -2.47
CA PRO A 172 5.75 -21.40 -2.33
C PRO A 172 7.06 -20.68 -2.68
N PHE A 173 6.96 -19.52 -3.32
CA PHE A 173 8.09 -18.64 -3.51
C PHE A 173 8.52 -18.02 -2.17
N ALA A 174 9.84 -17.86 -1.98
CA ALA A 174 10.36 -17.15 -0.82
C ALA A 174 9.97 -15.66 -0.88
N LYS A 175 9.80 -15.04 0.31
CA LYS A 175 9.27 -13.68 0.45
C LYS A 175 10.11 -12.61 -0.26
N ASP A 176 11.41 -12.83 -0.35
CA ASP A 176 12.40 -11.94 -0.96
C ASP A 176 12.85 -12.40 -2.35
N SER A 177 12.26 -13.49 -2.87
CA SER A 177 12.63 -14.10 -4.15
C SER A 177 12.39 -13.19 -5.36
N LYS A 178 13.14 -13.44 -6.43
CA LYS A 178 12.94 -12.75 -7.71
C LYS A 178 11.60 -13.15 -8.33
N GLU A 179 11.24 -14.43 -8.18
CA GLU A 179 10.06 -15.08 -8.72
C GLU A 179 8.78 -14.44 -8.18
N LEU A 180 8.67 -14.28 -6.87
CA LEU A 180 7.51 -13.63 -6.26
C LEU A 180 7.39 -12.16 -6.70
N THR A 181 8.52 -11.45 -6.76
CA THR A 181 8.57 -10.07 -7.24
C THR A 181 8.17 -9.96 -8.71
N ALA A 182 8.64 -10.89 -9.55
CA ALA A 182 8.35 -10.93 -10.98
C ALA A 182 6.85 -11.17 -11.22
N MET A 183 6.28 -12.14 -10.50
CA MET A 183 4.86 -12.46 -10.59
C MET A 183 3.98 -11.27 -10.18
N ALA A 184 4.33 -10.59 -9.08
CA ALA A 184 3.64 -9.38 -8.65
C ALA A 184 3.78 -8.22 -9.67
N ALA A 185 4.98 -8.05 -10.26
CA ALA A 185 5.23 -7.05 -11.28
C ALA A 185 4.39 -7.30 -12.54
N TYR A 186 4.31 -8.55 -12.99
CA TYR A 186 3.50 -8.92 -14.14
C TYR A 186 2.01 -8.72 -13.89
N TYR A 187 1.48 -9.14 -12.74
CA TYR A 187 0.08 -8.88 -12.36
C TYR A 187 -0.25 -7.38 -12.45
N ARG A 188 0.63 -6.52 -11.92
CA ARG A 188 0.47 -5.08 -12.03
C ARG A 188 0.49 -4.60 -13.49
N ALA A 189 1.44 -5.06 -14.30
CA ALA A 189 1.54 -4.68 -15.71
C ALA A 189 0.27 -5.08 -16.48
N TYR A 190 -0.20 -6.31 -16.28
CA TYR A 190 -1.40 -6.86 -16.90
C TYR A 190 -2.66 -6.07 -16.52
N ARG A 191 -2.79 -5.69 -15.24
CA ARG A 191 -3.88 -4.82 -14.78
C ARG A 191 -3.82 -3.42 -15.39
N MET A 192 -2.64 -2.83 -15.49
CA MET A 192 -2.48 -1.50 -16.08
C MET A 192 -2.81 -1.50 -17.57
N GLN A 193 -2.47 -2.57 -18.28
CA GLN A 193 -2.86 -2.76 -19.67
C GLN A 193 -4.38 -2.79 -19.83
N TYR A 194 -5.08 -3.61 -19.03
CA TYR A 194 -6.55 -3.65 -19.01
C TYR A 194 -7.17 -2.26 -18.82
N ILE A 195 -6.73 -1.52 -17.80
CA ILE A 195 -7.26 -0.18 -17.50
C ILE A 195 -6.99 0.79 -18.65
N HIS A 196 -5.89 0.63 -19.39
CA HIS A 196 -5.59 1.48 -20.54
C HIS A 196 -6.50 1.18 -21.73
N GLU A 197 -6.80 -0.09 -21.98
CA GLU A 197 -7.66 -0.55 -23.09
C GLU A 197 -9.15 -0.24 -22.85
N GLN A 198 -9.57 -0.10 -21.60
CA GLN A 198 -10.96 0.23 -21.22
C GLN A 198 -11.24 1.76 -21.11
N ARG A 199 -10.27 2.60 -21.47
CA ARG A 199 -10.41 4.07 -21.50
C ARG A 199 -10.65 4.59 -22.90
#